data_AF-A0A1M7IUV3-F1
#
_entry.id   AF-A0A1M7IUV3-F1
#
_cell.length_a   1.000
_cell.length_b   1.000
_cell.length_c   1.000
_cell.angle_alpha   90.00
_cell.angle_beta   90.00
_cell.angle_gamma   90.00
#
_symmetry.space_group_name_H-M   'P 1'
#
loop_
_entity.id
_entity.type
_entity.pdbx_description
1 polymer ?
#
loop_
_entity_poly.entity_id
_entity_poly.type
_entity_poly.pdbx_seq_one_letter_code
_entity_poly.pdbx_strand_id
1 'polypeptide(L)' 'MMNRKDIPEELKQQLNQFEVEVPEIPQKKSFLQRIANWVHTPAKNPADMFPKTATPLAIACVPVVSLLILSLPVYFIQ' A
#
# COMPACT_ATOMS: atom_id res chain seq x y z
N MET A 1 -24.28 9.04 5.91
CA MET A 1 -24.42 8.76 4.45
C MET A 1 -25.45 9.73 3.91
N MET A 2 -25.09 10.63 3.00
CA MET A 2 -26.03 11.56 2.40
C MET A 2 -26.96 10.78 1.45
N ASN A 3 -28.27 10.90 1.66
CA ASN A 3 -29.26 10.20 0.85
C ASN A 3 -29.30 10.85 -0.54
N ARG A 4 -29.12 10.08 -1.62
CA ARG A 4 -29.07 10.62 -2.99
C ARG A 4 -30.38 11.28 -3.47
N LYS A 5 -31.42 11.24 -2.64
CA LYS A 5 -32.73 11.84 -2.87
C LYS A 5 -32.78 13.33 -2.50
N ASP A 6 -31.79 13.84 -1.78
CA ASP A 6 -31.78 15.22 -1.28
C ASP A 6 -31.02 16.20 -2.18
N ILE A 7 -30.70 15.80 -3.42
CA ILE A 7 -29.99 16.66 -4.38
C ILE A 7 -31.03 17.52 -5.11
N PRO A 8 -30.99 18.86 -4.97
CA PRO A 8 -31.82 19.80 -5.71
C PRO A 8 -31.78 19.54 -7.22
N GLU A 9 -32.92 19.61 -7.89
CA GLU A 9 -33.03 19.36 -9.34
C GLU A 9 -32.16 20.33 -10.17
N GLU A 10 -31.96 21.55 -9.70
CA GLU A 10 -31.06 22.54 -10.32
C GLU A 10 -29.61 22.03 -10.38
N LEU A 11 -29.13 21.41 -9.29
CA LEU A 11 -27.78 20.84 -9.24
C LEU A 11 -27.65 19.61 -10.14
N LYS A 12 -28.71 18.80 -10.27
CA LYS A 12 -28.70 17.69 -11.24
C LYS A 12 -28.64 18.20 -12.67
N GLN A 13 -29.35 19.27 -13.00
CA GLN A 13 -29.30 19.88 -14.33
C GLN A 13 -27.91 20.41 -14.66
N GLN A 14 -27.26 21.11 -13.72
CA GLN A 14 -25.88 21.58 -13.91
C GLN A 14 -24.87 20.42 -14.01
N LEU A 15 -25.04 19.34 -13.25
CA LEU A 15 -24.19 18.16 -13.35
C LEU A 15 -24.37 17.43 -14.68
N ASN A 16 -25.60 17.35 -15.20
CA ASN A 16 -25.89 16.74 -16.50
C ASN A 16 -25.36 17.57 -17.69
N GLN A 17 -25.05 18.86 -17.51
CA GLN A 17 -24.37 19.67 -18.55
C GLN A 17 -22.91 19.23 -18.76
N PHE A 18 -22.32 18.55 -17.78
CA PHE A 18 -21.00 17.94 -17.91
C PHE A 18 -21.21 16.45 -18.23
N GLU A 19 -21.28 16.12 -19.52
CA GLU A 19 -21.20 14.73 -19.98
C GLU A 19 -19.77 14.23 -19.76
N VAL A 20 -19.45 13.95 -18.52
CA VAL A 20 -18.17 13.35 -18.14
C VAL A 20 -18.36 11.85 -18.25
N GLU A 21 -17.59 11.22 -19.14
CA GLU A 21 -17.47 9.77 -19.16
C GLU A 21 -17.03 9.31 -17.77
N VAL A 22 -17.96 8.76 -16.99
CA VAL A 22 -17.63 8.18 -15.69
C VAL A 22 -16.93 6.86 -16.01
N PRO A 23 -15.61 6.74 -15.80
CA PRO A 23 -14.94 5.49 -16.07
C PRO A 23 -15.54 4.41 -15.19
N GLU A 24 -15.74 3.21 -15.74
CA GLU A 24 -16.17 2.06 -14.96
C GLU A 24 -15.10 1.77 -13.90
N ILE A 25 -15.32 2.26 -12.67
CA ILE A 25 -14.45 1.93 -11.55
C ILE A 25 -14.71 0.45 -11.25
N PRO A 26 -13.71 -0.43 -11.38
CA PRO A 26 -13.91 -1.86 -11.12
C PRO A 26 -14.36 -2.01 -9.66
N GLN A 27 -15.63 -2.35 -9.46
CA GLN A 27 -16.17 -2.60 -8.14
C GLN A 27 -15.36 -3.71 -7.49
N LYS A 28 -15.02 -3.52 -6.20
CA LYS A 28 -14.14 -4.35 -5.36
C LYS A 28 -13.96 -5.77 -5.92
N LYS A 29 -12.73 -6.08 -6.38
CA LYS A 29 -12.32 -7.46 -6.73
C LYS A 29 -12.86 -8.43 -5.67
N SER A 30 -13.63 -9.42 -6.11
CA SER A 30 -14.19 -10.46 -5.25
C SER A 30 -13.10 -11.06 -4.37
N PHE A 31 -13.42 -11.39 -3.11
CA PHE A 31 -12.47 -11.98 -2.17
C PHE A 31 -11.80 -13.24 -2.77
N LEU A 32 -12.56 -14.02 -3.53
CA LEU A 32 -12.06 -15.18 -4.27
C LEU A 32 -11.06 -14.81 -5.36
N GLN A 33 -11.30 -13.71 -6.08
CA GLN A 33 -10.37 -13.22 -7.10
C GLN A 33 -9.06 -12.73 -6.48
N ARG A 34 -9.10 -12.20 -5.25
CA ARG A 34 -7.91 -11.82 -4.48
C ARG A 34 -7.12 -13.04 -4.03
N ILE A 35 -7.79 -14.08 -3.56
CA ILE A 35 -7.15 -15.35 -3.17
C ILE A 35 -6.54 -16.04 -4.38
N ALA A 36 -7.29 -16.14 -5.49
CA ALA A 36 -6.77 -16.69 -6.74
C ALA A 36 -5.54 -15.89 -7.22
N ASN A 37 -5.59 -14.57 -7.15
CA ASN A 37 -4.43 -13.74 -7.46
C ASN A 37 -3.26 -14.04 -6.51
N TRP A 38 -3.49 -14.24 -5.21
CA TRP A 38 -2.44 -14.63 -4.26
C TRP A 38 -1.82 -15.99 -4.58
N VAL A 39 -2.62 -16.98 -4.97
CA VAL A 39 -2.16 -18.34 -5.29
C VAL A 39 -1.41 -18.37 -6.63
N HIS A 40 -1.87 -17.62 -7.62
CA HIS A 40 -1.26 -17.58 -8.95
C HIS A 40 -0.13 -16.55 -9.09
N THR A 41 -0.02 -15.58 -8.18
CA THR A 41 1.11 -14.65 -8.20
C THR A 41 2.36 -15.43 -7.75
N PRO A 42 3.43 -15.46 -8.57
CA PRO A 42 4.67 -16.11 -8.16
C PRO A 42 5.14 -15.49 -6.86
N ALA A 43 5.47 -16.34 -5.88
CA ALA A 43 5.97 -15.89 -4.58
C ALA A 43 7.18 -14.98 -4.83
N LYS A 44 7.05 -13.70 -4.44
CA LYS A 44 8.15 -12.74 -4.56
C LYS A 44 9.31 -13.27 -3.74
N ASN A 45 10.49 -13.41 -4.36
CA ASN A 45 11.66 -13.90 -3.66
C ASN A 45 11.96 -12.93 -2.50
N PRO A 46 12.04 -13.38 -1.24
CA PRO A 46 12.42 -12.50 -0.13
C PRO A 46 13.79 -11.85 -0.35
N ALA A 47 14.67 -12.47 -1.15
CA ALA A 47 15.93 -11.89 -1.58
C ALA A 47 15.76 -10.62 -2.45
N ASP A 48 14.64 -10.46 -3.16
CA ASP A 48 14.32 -9.23 -3.90
C ASP A 48 13.91 -8.06 -2.99
N MET A 49 13.70 -8.31 -1.70
CA MET A 49 13.49 -7.26 -0.70
C MET A 49 14.80 -6.63 -0.24
N PHE A 50 15.93 -7.33 -0.43
CA PHE A 50 17.25 -6.78 -0.13
C PHE A 50 17.72 -5.90 -1.29
N PRO A 51 18.29 -4.71 -1.02
CA PRO A 51 18.84 -3.87 -2.06
C PRO A 51 19.98 -4.59 -2.76
N LYS A 52 19.81 -4.89 -4.05
CA LYS A 52 20.81 -5.56 -4.90
C LYS A 52 22.13 -4.78 -5.03
N THR A 53 22.15 -3.53 -4.57
CA THR A 53 23.29 -2.61 -4.58
C THR A 53 24.04 -2.54 -3.24
N ALA A 54 23.66 -3.32 -2.24
CA ALA A 54 24.38 -3.34 -0.97
C ALA A 54 25.81 -3.87 -1.18
N THR A 55 26.81 -3.07 -0.80
CA THR A 55 28.20 -3.53 -0.80
C THR A 55 28.40 -4.59 0.27
N PRO A 56 29.34 -5.54 0.09
CA PRO A 56 29.61 -6.58 1.09
C PRO A 56 29.96 -6.01 2.47
N LEU A 57 30.59 -4.82 2.49
CA LEU A 57 30.86 -4.06 3.70
C LEU A 57 29.57 -3.64 4.42
N ALA A 58 28.58 -3.11 3.69
CA ALA A 58 27.32 -2.65 4.27
C ALA A 58 26.54 -3.82 4.91
N ILE A 59 26.58 -5.00 4.29
CA ILE A 59 25.95 -6.21 4.83
C ILE A 59 26.68 -6.69 6.10
N ALA A 60 28.02 -6.65 6.10
CA ALA A 60 28.83 -7.01 7.26
C ALA A 60 28.63 -6.07 8.47
N CYS A 61 28.25 -4.81 8.24
CA CYS A 61 27.97 -3.84 9.30
C CYS A 61 26.60 -4.00 9.97
N VAL A 62 25.65 -4.73 9.37
CA VAL A 62 24.31 -4.96 9.93
C VAL A 62 24.32 -5.47 11.38
N PRO A 63 25.08 -6.53 11.76
CA PRO A 63 25.11 -6.99 13.15
C PRO A 63 25.64 -5.94 14.12
N VAL A 64 26.63 -5.13 13.69
CA VAL A 64 27.22 -4.08 14.53
C VAL A 64 26.20 -2.97 14.79
N VAL A 65 25.52 -2.48 13.75
CA VAL A 65 24.49 -1.45 13.87
C VAL A 65 23.31 -1.95 14.71
N SER A 66 22.91 -3.21 14.52
CA SER A 66 21.85 -3.84 15.31
C SER A 66 22.18 -3.85 16.80
N LEU A 67 23.39 -4.26 17.17
CA LEU A 67 23.86 -4.24 18.56
C LEU A 67 23.87 -2.83 19.16
N LEU A 68 24.31 -1.83 18.39
CA LEU A 68 24.29 -0.43 18.82
C LEU A 68 22.86 0.04 19.12
N ILE A 69 21.91 -0.22 18.22
CA ILE A 69 20.50 0.16 18.41
C ILE A 69 19.89 -0.56 19.63
N LEU A 70 20.16 -1.86 19.77
CA LEU A 70 19.69 -2.68 20.90
C LEU A 70 20.28 -2.21 22.24
N SER A 71 21.47 -1.61 22.23
CA SER A 71 22.13 -1.09 23.42
C SER A 71 21.63 0.29 23.85
N LEU A 72 21.00 1.07 22.95
CA LEU A 72 20.49 2.42 23.26
C LEU A 72 19.59 2.48 24.51
N PRO A 73 18.62 1.56 24.73
CA PRO A 73 17.78 1.60 25.91
C PRO A 73 18.55 1.39 27.22
N VAL A 74 19.66 0.65 27.18
CA VAL A 74 20.49 0.37 28.36
C VAL A 74 21.12 1.66 28.90
N TYR A 75 21.48 2.58 28.01
CA TYR A 75 22.01 3.89 28.39
C TYR A 75 20.99 4.83 29.05
N PHE A 76 19.69 4.62 28.86
CA PHE A 76 18.64 5.41 29.52
C PHE A 76 18.25 4.86 30.90
N ILE A 77 18.69 3.64 31.22
CA ILE A 77 18.37 2.95 32.49
C ILE A 77 19.49 3.16 33.52
N GLN A 78 20.70 3.53 33.08
CA GLN A 78 21.85 3.88 33.93
C GLN A 78 21.84 5.37 34.29
#